data_AF-A0A8W8KTS1-F1
#
_entry.id   AF-A0A8W8KTS1-F1
#
_cell.length_a   1.000
_cell.length_b   1.000
_cell.length_c   1.000
_cell.angle_alpha   90.00
_cell.angle_beta   90.00
_cell.angle_gamma   90.00
#
_symmetry.space_group_name_H-M   'P 1'
#
loop_
_entity.id
_entity.type
_entity.pdbx_description
1 polymer ?
#
loop_
_entity_poly.entity_id
_entity_poly.type
_entity_poly.pdbx_seq_one_letter_code
_entity_poly.pdbx_strand_id
1 'polypeptide(L)'
;KKVNDVMNRLHVAMPAKRDNKERPPCIPESVQSLKKTMDTDVKSKKKSLRDLEIEEGDEYTVDLRKHWNLPNEEEKYDIIPEIWQGHNVADFIDPDIMKKLDELEKEEEMREQAGYYDNESEEEDDEMKEIRKTARKIREKRNIIMLESKEKRRVEKPKLPRKKMSTDKMNRELGALGIEMDSDEDTHLNQMRSRSKSRKALKRKREESMDVDKPRSRSRSVSKAPRDQSGVRDAKMARKVKTIGRKAQVPRNREAKKGEGDRVILNMKPKHLFAGKRKGGKTDRR
;
A
#
# COMPACT_ATOMS: atom_id res chain seq x y z
N LYS A 1 -55.09 -57.69 -18.48
CA LYS A 1 -55.06 -56.25 -18.09
C LYS A 1 -53.74 -55.52 -18.39
N LYS A 2 -52.61 -56.17 -18.76
CA LYS A 2 -51.32 -55.49 -19.06
C LYS A 2 -51.15 -54.96 -20.50
N VAL A 3 -52.04 -55.30 -21.43
CA VAL A 3 -51.96 -54.83 -22.84
C VAL A 3 -52.21 -53.32 -22.91
N ASN A 4 -53.15 -52.79 -22.11
CA ASN A 4 -53.47 -51.36 -22.06
C ASN A 4 -52.27 -50.51 -21.60
N ASP A 5 -51.37 -51.05 -20.77
CA ASP A 5 -50.14 -50.36 -20.32
C ASP A 5 -49.06 -50.25 -21.43
N VAL A 6 -49.22 -50.98 -22.54
CA VAL A 6 -48.28 -50.96 -23.69
C VAL A 6 -48.88 -50.26 -24.91
N MET A 7 -50.20 -50.02 -24.93
CA MET A 7 -50.88 -49.38 -26.07
C MET A 7 -50.30 -48.02 -26.45
N ASN A 8 -49.86 -47.22 -25.47
CA ASN A 8 -49.23 -45.92 -25.74
C ASN A 8 -47.89 -46.04 -26.48
N ARG A 9 -47.18 -47.17 -26.34
CA ARG A 9 -45.92 -47.46 -27.04
C ARG A 9 -46.15 -48.04 -28.43
N LEU A 10 -47.30 -48.69 -28.65
CA LEU A 10 -47.72 -49.23 -29.95
C LEU A 10 -48.43 -48.19 -30.81
N HIS A 11 -48.98 -47.14 -30.21
CA HIS A 11 -49.68 -46.08 -30.93
C HIS A 11 -48.69 -45.09 -31.57
N VAL A 12 -48.63 -45.07 -32.90
CA VAL A 12 -47.90 -44.07 -33.69
C VAL A 12 -48.87 -42.95 -34.08
N ALA A 13 -48.59 -41.72 -33.63
CA ALA A 13 -49.41 -40.56 -33.96
C ALA A 13 -49.19 -40.11 -35.41
N MET A 14 -50.28 -39.97 -36.18
CA MET A 14 -50.23 -39.37 -37.51
C MET A 14 -50.50 -37.86 -37.40
N PRO A 15 -49.58 -36.99 -37.83
CA PRO A 15 -49.78 -35.55 -37.71
C PRO A 15 -50.91 -35.09 -38.65
N ALA A 16 -51.89 -34.38 -38.09
CA ALA A 16 -52.91 -33.70 -38.90
C ALA A 16 -52.29 -32.51 -39.64
N LYS A 17 -52.70 -32.29 -40.91
CA LYS A 17 -52.24 -31.13 -41.69
C LYS A 17 -52.75 -29.84 -41.03
N ARG A 18 -51.82 -29.09 -40.44
CA ARG A 18 -52.11 -27.82 -39.77
C ARG A 18 -52.01 -26.62 -40.71
N ASP A 19 -50.94 -26.55 -41.51
CA ASP A 19 -50.61 -25.45 -42.41
C ASP A 19 -50.17 -25.99 -43.79
N ASN A 20 -50.25 -25.18 -44.86
CA ASN A 20 -49.76 -25.51 -46.20
C ASN A 20 -48.25 -25.25 -46.41
N LYS A 21 -47.46 -25.20 -45.32
CA LYS A 21 -46.01 -25.00 -45.40
C LYS A 21 -45.29 -26.34 -45.43
N GLU A 22 -44.54 -26.60 -46.50
CA GLU A 22 -43.68 -27.77 -46.58
C GLU A 22 -42.51 -27.65 -45.60
N ARG A 23 -42.22 -28.75 -44.89
CA ARG A 23 -41.11 -28.86 -43.94
C ARG A 23 -40.25 -30.06 -44.33
N PRO A 24 -39.56 -30.01 -45.48
CA PRO A 24 -38.74 -31.12 -45.93
C PRO A 24 -37.56 -31.34 -44.95
N PRO A 25 -37.05 -32.57 -44.85
CA PRO A 25 -35.86 -32.84 -44.07
C PRO A 25 -34.64 -32.16 -44.71
N CYS A 26 -33.86 -31.40 -43.92
CA CYS A 26 -32.63 -30.77 -44.39
C CYS A 26 -31.44 -31.73 -44.25
N ILE A 27 -31.29 -32.64 -45.23
CA ILE A 27 -30.18 -33.60 -45.27
C ILE A 27 -29.13 -33.12 -46.28
N PRO A 28 -27.94 -32.71 -45.83
CA PRO A 28 -26.89 -32.22 -46.74
C PRO A 28 -26.38 -33.35 -47.65
N GLU A 29 -26.01 -32.99 -48.87
CA GLU A 29 -25.55 -33.92 -49.91
C GLU A 29 -24.29 -34.70 -49.51
N SER A 30 -23.42 -34.09 -48.70
CA SER A 30 -22.21 -34.72 -48.15
C SER A 30 -22.50 -35.97 -47.32
N VAL A 31 -23.64 -36.01 -46.62
CA VAL A 31 -24.05 -37.16 -45.81
C VAL A 31 -24.68 -38.25 -46.68
N GLN A 32 -25.42 -37.86 -47.72
CA GLN A 32 -26.03 -38.81 -48.64
C GLN A 32 -24.98 -39.56 -49.47
N SER A 33 -23.96 -38.84 -49.95
CA SER A 33 -22.81 -39.44 -50.65
C SER A 33 -22.00 -40.35 -49.71
N LEU A 34 -21.82 -39.96 -48.45
CA LEU A 34 -21.17 -40.80 -47.44
C LEU A 34 -21.91 -42.13 -47.24
N LYS A 35 -23.25 -42.10 -47.10
CA LYS A 35 -24.06 -43.31 -46.92
C LYS A 35 -23.90 -44.29 -48.09
N LYS A 36 -23.99 -43.79 -49.33
CA LYS A 36 -23.77 -44.61 -50.54
C LYS A 36 -22.37 -45.24 -50.58
N THR A 37 -21.36 -44.53 -50.08
CA THR A 37 -19.98 -45.06 -50.06
C THR A 37 -19.75 -46.10 -48.96
N MET A 38 -20.44 -45.99 -47.82
CA MET A 38 -20.37 -46.98 -46.74
C MET A 38 -20.96 -48.33 -47.15
N ASP A 39 -21.97 -48.34 -48.02
CA ASP A 39 -22.57 -49.57 -48.57
C ASP A 39 -21.63 -50.36 -49.50
N THR A 40 -20.47 -49.80 -49.86
CA THR A 40 -19.52 -50.42 -50.82
C THR A 40 -18.21 -50.94 -50.19
N ASP A 41 -18.05 -50.91 -48.86
CA ASP A 41 -16.87 -51.44 -48.10
C ASP A 41 -15.47 -50.89 -48.49
N VAL A 42 -15.37 -49.91 -49.39
CA VAL A 42 -14.09 -49.49 -49.99
C VAL A 42 -13.26 -48.52 -49.13
N LYS A 43 -13.79 -47.94 -48.05
CA LYS A 43 -13.12 -46.77 -47.42
C LYS A 43 -12.25 -47.11 -46.21
N SER A 44 -11.00 -46.67 -46.26
CA SER A 44 -10.10 -46.61 -45.10
C SER A 44 -10.66 -45.69 -44.01
N LYS A 45 -10.63 -46.15 -42.75
CA LYS A 45 -11.09 -45.37 -41.61
C LYS A 45 -10.17 -44.15 -41.44
N LYS A 46 -10.73 -42.94 -41.47
CA LYS A 46 -9.99 -41.73 -41.08
C LYS A 46 -9.58 -41.88 -39.62
N LYS A 47 -8.32 -41.54 -39.30
CA LYS A 47 -7.86 -41.48 -37.90
C LYS A 47 -8.77 -40.55 -37.11
N SER A 48 -9.34 -41.06 -36.03
CA SER A 48 -10.08 -40.25 -35.07
C SER A 48 -9.11 -39.51 -34.14
N LEU A 49 -9.59 -38.48 -33.43
CA LEU A 49 -8.77 -37.81 -32.41
C LEU A 49 -8.30 -38.80 -31.32
N ARG A 50 -9.10 -39.84 -31.05
CA ARG A 50 -8.75 -40.89 -30.10
C ARG A 50 -7.59 -41.76 -30.60
N ASP A 51 -7.51 -42.01 -31.90
CA ASP A 51 -6.40 -42.78 -32.48
C ASP A 51 -5.09 -41.96 -32.43
N LEU A 52 -5.18 -40.63 -32.64
CA LEU A 52 -4.04 -39.71 -32.53
C LEU A 52 -3.53 -39.58 -31.08
N GLU A 53 -4.46 -39.50 -30.11
CA GLU A 53 -4.12 -39.48 -28.69
C GLU A 53 -3.36 -40.76 -28.26
N ILE A 54 -3.79 -41.93 -28.75
CA ILE A 54 -3.10 -43.21 -28.45
C ILE A 54 -1.71 -43.26 -29.10
N GLU A 55 -1.53 -42.64 -30.28
CA GLU A 55 -0.27 -42.60 -31.03
C GLU A 55 0.77 -41.66 -30.37
N GLU A 56 0.35 -40.47 -29.94
CA GLU A 56 1.22 -39.48 -29.30
C GLU A 56 1.38 -39.69 -27.77
N GLY A 57 0.45 -40.42 -27.13
CA GLY A 57 0.55 -40.80 -25.72
C GLY A 57 0.53 -39.60 -24.78
N ASP A 58 1.53 -39.53 -23.89
CA ASP A 58 1.61 -38.52 -22.83
C ASP A 58 1.96 -37.10 -23.33
N GLU A 59 2.45 -36.96 -24.58
CA GLU A 59 2.83 -35.67 -25.17
C GLU A 59 1.66 -35.01 -25.93
N TYR A 60 0.54 -35.73 -26.10
CA TYR A 60 -0.62 -35.24 -26.81
C TYR A 60 -1.30 -34.07 -26.07
N THR A 61 -1.40 -32.92 -26.74
CA THR A 61 -2.22 -31.79 -26.28
C THR A 61 -3.26 -31.45 -27.33
N VAL A 62 -4.53 -31.34 -26.91
CA VAL A 62 -5.65 -31.00 -27.82
C VAL A 62 -5.55 -29.52 -28.20
N ASP A 63 -5.11 -29.26 -29.43
CA ASP A 63 -5.15 -27.92 -30.01
C ASP A 63 -6.56 -27.61 -30.58
N LEU A 64 -7.29 -26.75 -29.88
CA LEU A 64 -8.62 -26.28 -30.28
C LEU A 64 -8.58 -25.42 -31.56
N ARG A 65 -7.45 -24.76 -31.82
CA ARG A 65 -7.30 -23.79 -32.91
C ARG A 65 -7.13 -24.50 -34.24
N LYS A 66 -6.59 -25.72 -34.25
CA LYS A 66 -6.36 -26.58 -35.43
C LYS A 66 -7.57 -26.75 -36.35
N HIS A 67 -8.80 -26.63 -35.85
CA HIS A 67 -10.02 -26.82 -36.63
C HIS A 67 -10.74 -25.52 -37.00
N TRP A 68 -10.15 -24.36 -36.73
CA TRP A 68 -10.71 -23.07 -37.15
C TRP A 68 -10.55 -22.87 -38.66
N ASN A 69 -11.62 -22.38 -39.29
CA ASN A 69 -11.68 -22.03 -40.69
C ASN A 69 -11.63 -20.51 -40.80
N LEU A 70 -10.45 -19.98 -41.09
CA LEU A 70 -10.18 -18.56 -41.27
C LEU A 70 -9.93 -18.27 -42.76
N PRO A 71 -10.11 -17.02 -43.23
CA PRO A 71 -9.78 -16.64 -44.60
C PRO A 71 -8.30 -16.88 -44.93
N ASN A 72 -7.41 -16.57 -43.98
CA ASN A 72 -5.98 -16.82 -44.06
C ASN A 72 -5.59 -17.90 -43.05
N GLU A 73 -4.91 -18.95 -43.50
CA GLU A 73 -4.53 -20.08 -42.63
C GLU A 73 -3.36 -19.74 -41.69
N GLU A 74 -2.53 -18.76 -42.06
CA GLU A 74 -1.35 -18.33 -41.28
C GLU A 74 -1.75 -17.70 -39.94
N GLU A 75 -2.85 -16.94 -39.93
CA GLU A 75 -3.35 -16.18 -38.77
C GLU A 75 -3.98 -17.09 -37.69
N LYS A 76 -4.14 -18.39 -37.99
CA LYS A 76 -4.79 -19.36 -37.11
C LYS A 76 -4.11 -19.49 -35.75
N TYR A 77 -2.80 -19.24 -35.71
CA TYR A 77 -1.96 -19.34 -34.51
C TYR A 77 -1.62 -17.99 -33.85
N ASP A 78 -2.15 -16.87 -34.38
CA ASP A 78 -1.91 -15.53 -33.82
C ASP A 78 -2.63 -15.31 -32.48
N ILE A 79 -1.97 -14.59 -31.56
CA ILE A 79 -2.50 -14.33 -30.22
C ILE A 79 -3.39 -13.08 -30.27
N ILE A 80 -4.66 -13.23 -29.88
CA ILE A 80 -5.60 -12.12 -29.81
C ILE A 80 -5.33 -11.31 -28.52
N PRO A 81 -5.01 -10.01 -28.60
CA PRO A 81 -4.89 -9.18 -27.40
C PRO A 81 -6.27 -8.98 -26.77
N GLU A 82 -6.40 -9.31 -25.48
CA GLU A 82 -7.69 -9.21 -24.76
C GLU A 82 -7.90 -7.84 -24.10
N ILE A 83 -6.84 -7.27 -23.50
CA ILE A 83 -6.93 -6.06 -22.67
C ILE A 83 -5.83 -5.07 -23.07
N TRP A 84 -6.21 -3.80 -23.21
CA TRP A 84 -5.32 -2.67 -23.46
C TRP A 84 -5.63 -1.50 -22.51
N GLN A 85 -4.63 -1.08 -21.72
CA GLN A 85 -4.74 0.05 -20.78
C GLN A 85 -6.03 0.04 -19.91
N GLY A 86 -6.42 -1.15 -19.44
CA GLY A 86 -7.62 -1.32 -18.60
C GLY A 86 -8.95 -1.42 -19.35
N HIS A 87 -8.95 -1.43 -20.68
CA HIS A 87 -10.12 -1.60 -21.53
C HIS A 87 -10.04 -2.93 -22.30
N ASN A 88 -11.19 -3.56 -22.56
CA ASN A 88 -11.23 -4.80 -23.32
C ASN A 88 -11.22 -4.50 -24.82
N VAL A 89 -10.37 -5.20 -25.58
CA VAL A 89 -10.27 -5.00 -27.03
C VAL A 89 -11.54 -5.49 -27.75
N ALA A 90 -12.18 -6.54 -27.24
CA ALA A 90 -13.40 -7.11 -27.82
C ALA A 90 -14.55 -6.10 -27.94
N ASP A 91 -14.62 -5.11 -27.05
CA ASP A 91 -15.65 -4.09 -27.05
C ASP A 91 -15.51 -3.10 -28.22
N PHE A 92 -14.34 -3.05 -28.86
CA PHE A 92 -14.00 -2.13 -29.96
C PHE A 92 -13.88 -2.82 -31.33
N ILE A 93 -14.24 -4.11 -31.44
CA ILE A 93 -14.21 -4.84 -32.71
C ILE A 93 -15.49 -4.54 -33.50
N ASP A 94 -15.38 -3.70 -34.52
CA ASP A 94 -16.49 -3.31 -35.41
C ASP A 94 -16.00 -3.25 -36.88
N PRO A 95 -16.72 -3.85 -37.86
CA PRO A 95 -16.35 -3.73 -39.27
C PRO A 95 -16.26 -2.29 -39.79
N ASP A 96 -17.01 -1.35 -39.22
CA ASP A 96 -17.05 0.06 -39.64
C ASP A 96 -16.25 1.00 -38.70
N ILE A 97 -15.34 0.46 -37.88
CA ILE A 97 -14.58 1.25 -36.88
C ILE A 97 -13.81 2.43 -37.50
N MET A 98 -13.22 2.25 -38.68
CA MET A 98 -12.43 3.29 -39.35
C MET A 98 -13.30 4.48 -39.79
N LYS A 99 -14.53 4.22 -40.25
CA LYS A 99 -15.45 5.30 -40.64
C LYS A 99 -15.87 6.14 -39.43
N LYS A 100 -16.16 5.46 -38.31
CA LYS A 100 -16.51 6.13 -37.05
C LYS A 100 -15.34 6.95 -36.52
N LEU A 101 -14.11 6.45 -36.68
CA LEU A 101 -12.90 7.18 -36.32
C LEU A 101 -12.74 8.44 -37.18
N ASP A 102 -12.88 8.33 -38.51
CA ASP A 102 -12.79 9.49 -39.42
C ASP A 102 -13.85 10.57 -39.11
N GLU A 103 -15.06 10.16 -38.70
CA GLU A 103 -16.12 11.09 -38.26
C GLU A 103 -15.75 11.81 -36.96
N LEU A 104 -15.18 11.10 -36.00
CA LEU A 104 -14.72 11.66 -34.73
C LEU A 104 -13.52 12.60 -34.91
N GLU A 105 -12.57 12.26 -35.77
CA GLU A 105 -11.40 13.10 -36.06
C GLU A 105 -11.85 14.44 -36.69
N LYS A 106 -12.79 14.42 -37.64
CA LYS A 106 -13.38 15.65 -38.19
C LYS A 106 -14.10 16.48 -37.14
N GLU A 107 -14.79 15.84 -36.20
CA GLU A 107 -15.44 16.54 -35.09
C GLU A 107 -14.40 17.19 -34.17
N GLU A 108 -13.29 16.50 -33.85
CA GLU A 108 -12.20 17.07 -33.07
C GLU A 108 -11.51 18.24 -33.77
N GLU A 109 -11.23 18.14 -35.08
CA GLU A 109 -10.66 19.24 -35.87
C GLU A 109 -11.57 20.49 -35.81
N MET A 110 -12.88 20.31 -35.91
CA MET A 110 -13.84 21.41 -35.78
C MET A 110 -13.83 22.02 -34.37
N ARG A 111 -13.66 21.21 -33.33
CA ARG A 111 -13.55 21.70 -31.93
C ARG A 111 -12.23 22.42 -31.67
N GLU A 112 -11.14 21.94 -32.27
CA GLU A 112 -9.82 22.58 -32.18
C GLU A 112 -9.82 23.92 -32.91
N GLN A 113 -10.38 23.98 -34.13
CA GLN A 113 -10.56 25.25 -34.86
C GLN A 113 -11.46 26.24 -34.11
N ALA A 114 -12.41 25.75 -33.34
CA ALA A 114 -13.24 26.57 -32.46
C ALA A 114 -12.52 27.03 -31.17
N GLY A 115 -11.27 26.62 -30.96
CA GLY A 115 -10.45 26.99 -29.79
C GLY A 115 -10.90 26.32 -28.49
N TYR A 116 -11.64 25.20 -28.55
CA TYR A 116 -12.20 24.56 -27.34
C TYR A 116 -11.12 24.10 -26.34
N TYR A 117 -9.92 23.74 -26.83
CA TYR A 117 -8.81 23.28 -26.01
C TYR A 117 -7.77 24.38 -25.70
N ASP A 118 -8.00 25.61 -26.20
CA ASP A 118 -7.14 26.74 -25.89
C ASP A 118 -7.32 27.12 -24.43
N ASN A 119 -6.38 26.68 -23.60
CA ASN A 119 -6.30 27.11 -22.21
C ASN A 119 -5.62 28.47 -22.17
N GLU A 120 -6.37 29.50 -22.52
CA GLU A 120 -5.91 30.89 -22.46
C GLU A 120 -5.70 31.26 -20.99
N SER A 121 -4.47 31.06 -20.51
CA SER A 121 -4.05 31.57 -19.22
C SER A 121 -3.81 33.05 -19.38
N GLU A 122 -4.76 33.87 -18.90
CA GLU A 122 -4.58 35.32 -18.83
C GLU A 122 -3.21 35.62 -18.19
N GLU A 123 -2.37 36.36 -18.90
CA GLU A 123 -1.08 36.78 -18.38
C GLU A 123 -1.30 37.64 -17.13
N GLU A 124 -0.95 37.10 -15.97
CA GLU A 124 -1.17 37.80 -14.70
C GLU A 124 -0.34 39.08 -14.66
N ASP A 125 -1.02 40.20 -14.40
CA ASP A 125 -0.40 41.49 -14.12
C ASP A 125 0.67 41.35 -13.03
N ASP A 126 1.73 42.16 -13.14
CA ASP A 126 2.83 42.15 -12.17
C ASP A 126 2.36 42.42 -10.73
N GLU A 127 1.33 43.26 -10.57
CA GLU A 127 0.68 43.50 -9.29
C GLU A 127 0.03 42.23 -8.71
N MET A 128 -0.66 41.43 -9.53
CA MET A 128 -1.29 40.18 -9.08
C MET A 128 -0.24 39.15 -8.65
N LYS A 129 0.89 39.07 -9.37
CA LYS A 129 2.03 38.23 -8.99
C LYS A 129 2.63 38.67 -7.64
N GLU A 130 2.75 39.97 -7.39
CA GLU A 130 3.22 40.51 -6.11
C GLU A 130 2.24 40.22 -4.97
N ILE A 131 0.94 40.37 -5.20
CA ILE A 131 -0.11 40.02 -4.23
C ILE A 131 -0.02 38.53 -3.86
N ARG A 132 0.19 37.64 -4.82
CA ARG A 132 0.38 36.20 -4.53
C ARG A 132 1.65 35.91 -3.74
N LYS A 133 2.77 36.55 -4.10
CA LYS A 133 4.05 36.40 -3.37
C LYS A 133 3.92 36.88 -1.92
N THR A 134 3.30 38.03 -1.70
CA THR A 134 3.06 38.58 -0.35
C THR A 134 2.06 37.73 0.44
N ALA A 135 0.96 37.30 -0.18
CA ALA A 135 -0.02 36.41 0.44
C ALA A 135 0.59 35.07 0.88
N ARG A 136 1.50 34.50 0.07
CA ARG A 136 2.23 33.28 0.44
C ARG A 136 3.11 33.50 1.67
N LYS A 137 3.88 34.59 1.72
CA LYS A 137 4.70 34.96 2.90
C LYS A 137 3.83 35.12 4.15
N ILE A 138 2.66 35.76 4.03
CA ILE A 138 1.71 35.92 5.14
C ILE A 138 1.19 34.56 5.63
N ARG A 139 0.78 33.67 4.73
CA ARG A 139 0.28 32.32 5.07
C ARG A 139 1.36 31.49 5.78
N GLU A 140 2.59 31.49 5.25
CA GLU A 140 3.73 30.81 5.86
C GLU A 140 4.02 31.35 7.26
N LYS A 141 4.06 32.68 7.44
CA LYS A 141 4.30 33.29 8.75
C LYS A 141 3.18 32.99 9.75
N ARG A 142 1.91 33.03 9.32
CA ARG A 142 0.76 32.66 10.16
C ARG A 142 0.84 31.19 10.60
N ASN A 143 1.25 30.30 9.70
CA ASN A 143 1.44 28.89 10.01
C ASN A 143 2.54 28.67 11.06
N ILE A 144 3.68 29.34 10.91
CA ILE A 144 4.77 29.30 11.89
C ILE A 144 4.28 29.78 13.27
N ILE A 145 3.53 30.89 13.33
CA ILE A 145 2.97 31.42 14.59
C ILE A 145 1.99 30.42 15.22
N MET A 146 1.13 29.78 14.41
CA MET A 146 0.21 28.75 14.91
C MET A 146 0.96 27.53 15.46
N LEU A 147 2.00 27.06 14.77
CA LEU A 147 2.83 25.95 15.22
C LEU A 147 3.56 26.27 16.52
N GLU A 148 4.19 27.45 16.62
CA GLU A 148 4.87 27.92 17.83
C GLU A 148 3.89 28.05 19.00
N SER A 149 2.66 28.52 18.74
CA SER A 149 1.59 28.61 19.74
C SER A 149 1.14 27.23 20.23
N LYS A 150 0.98 26.26 19.32
CA LYS A 150 0.67 24.86 19.66
C LYS A 150 1.79 24.24 20.51
N GLU A 151 3.05 24.46 20.15
CA GLU A 151 4.20 23.98 20.91
C GLU A 151 4.22 24.57 22.34
N LYS A 152 3.98 25.88 22.48
CA LYS A 152 3.87 26.55 23.77
C LYS A 152 2.69 26.05 24.63
N ARG A 153 1.63 25.52 24.02
CA ARG A 153 0.45 24.96 24.70
C ARG A 153 0.56 23.45 24.98
N ARG A 154 1.46 22.74 24.30
CA ARG A 154 1.69 21.30 24.48
C ARG A 154 2.19 20.95 25.89
N VAL A 155 2.83 21.88 26.59
CA VAL A 155 3.34 21.65 27.95
C VAL A 155 2.20 21.82 28.96
N GLU A 156 1.80 20.74 29.61
CA GLU A 156 0.73 20.70 30.64
C GLU A 156 1.11 21.35 31.99
N LYS A 157 2.34 21.86 32.12
CA LYS A 157 2.82 22.51 33.34
C LYS A 157 2.38 23.99 33.40
N PRO A 158 2.23 24.57 34.61
CA PRO A 158 1.95 26.00 34.75
C PRO A 158 2.95 26.87 33.99
N LYS A 159 2.46 27.84 33.22
CA LYS A 159 3.32 28.77 32.47
C LYS A 159 4.01 29.73 33.45
N LEU A 160 5.33 29.80 33.38
CA LEU A 160 6.10 30.73 34.19
C LEU A 160 5.92 32.19 33.69
N PRO A 161 5.83 33.18 34.58
CA PRO A 161 5.82 34.59 34.19
C PRO A 161 7.15 34.98 33.55
N ARG A 162 7.12 35.77 32.48
CA ARG A 162 8.33 36.29 31.82
C ARG A 162 8.96 37.35 32.72
N LYS A 163 10.11 37.05 33.35
CA LYS A 163 10.84 37.98 34.23
C LYS A 163 12.13 38.56 33.63
N LYS A 164 12.78 37.86 32.70
CA LYS A 164 14.00 38.30 32.02
C LYS A 164 14.00 37.77 30.58
N MET A 165 14.26 38.65 29.61
CA MET A 165 14.45 38.30 28.21
C MET A 165 15.93 38.52 27.84
N SER A 166 16.47 37.67 26.96
CA SER A 166 17.80 37.91 26.41
C SER A 166 17.74 39.12 25.48
N THR A 167 18.69 40.04 25.64
CA THR A 167 18.86 41.27 24.87
C THR A 167 19.06 40.96 23.40
N ASP A 168 19.87 39.95 23.08
CA ASP A 168 20.16 39.51 21.71
C ASP A 168 18.91 39.03 20.97
N LYS A 169 18.00 38.35 21.68
CA LYS A 169 16.77 37.84 21.07
C LYS A 169 15.81 38.99 20.77
N MET A 170 15.73 39.97 21.68
CA MET A 170 14.93 41.17 21.50
C MET A 170 15.43 41.99 20.30
N ASN A 171 16.74 42.23 20.20
CA ASN A 171 17.35 42.98 19.10
C ASN A 171 17.11 42.29 17.75
N ARG A 172 17.21 40.96 17.68
CA ARG A 172 16.92 40.20 16.44
C ARG A 172 15.45 40.28 16.02
N GLU A 173 14.51 40.16 16.96
CA GLU A 173 13.08 40.21 16.66
C GLU A 173 12.62 41.62 16.26
N LEU A 174 13.14 42.66 16.92
CA LEU A 174 12.84 44.06 16.59
C LEU A 174 13.54 44.52 15.31
N GLY A 175 14.78 44.08 15.07
CA GLY A 175 15.47 44.32 13.80
C GLY A 175 14.75 43.67 12.62
N ALA A 176 14.18 42.48 12.80
CA ALA A 176 13.35 41.83 11.78
C ALA A 176 12.01 42.56 11.52
N LEU A 177 11.55 43.42 12.43
CA LEU A 177 10.41 44.32 12.27
C LEU A 177 10.81 45.68 11.68
N GLY A 178 12.10 45.90 11.41
CA GLY A 178 12.63 47.15 10.86
C GLY A 178 12.93 48.23 11.90
N ILE A 179 13.01 47.87 13.18
CA ILE A 179 13.39 48.78 14.26
C ILE A 179 14.87 48.56 14.57
N GLU A 180 15.71 49.51 14.17
CA GLU A 180 17.14 49.51 14.51
C GLU A 180 17.31 49.90 15.98
N MET A 181 17.96 49.03 16.74
CA MET A 181 18.37 49.31 18.11
C MET A 181 19.88 49.46 18.12
N ASP A 182 20.36 50.69 18.26
CA ASP A 182 21.78 50.95 18.41
C ASP A 182 22.30 50.29 19.68
N SER A 183 23.35 49.49 19.55
CA SER A 183 24.04 48.85 20.68
C SER A 183 24.72 49.85 21.61
N ASP A 184 24.90 51.08 21.12
CA ASP A 184 25.80 52.09 21.68
C ASP A 184 25.05 53.19 22.45
N GLU A 185 23.71 53.22 22.36
CA GLU A 185 22.87 54.07 23.20
C GLU A 185 22.81 53.51 24.64
N ASP A 186 22.89 54.41 25.63
CA ASP A 186 22.96 54.18 27.08
C ASP A 186 21.64 53.61 27.66
N THR A 187 21.14 52.53 27.06
CA THR A 187 19.95 51.83 27.53
C THR A 187 20.31 51.01 28.78
N HIS A 188 19.43 51.01 29.79
CA HIS A 188 19.59 50.29 31.06
C HIS A 188 19.83 48.76 30.90
N LEU A 189 19.65 48.25 29.68
CA LEU A 189 19.84 46.87 29.29
C LEU A 189 21.32 46.49 29.07
N ASN A 190 22.14 47.42 28.58
CA ASN A 190 23.60 47.27 28.40
C ASN A 190 24.40 47.69 29.63
N GLN A 191 23.73 48.22 30.66
CA GLN A 191 24.31 48.61 31.94
C GLN A 191 24.67 47.41 32.84
N MET A 192 25.15 46.32 32.25
CA MET A 192 25.85 45.25 32.97
C MET A 192 27.29 45.70 33.23
N ARG A 193 27.45 46.73 34.07
CA ARG A 193 28.72 46.95 34.75
C ARG A 193 28.96 45.72 35.61
N SER A 194 29.77 44.81 35.08
CA SER A 194 30.13 43.53 35.68
C SER A 194 30.49 43.68 37.16
N ARG A 195 29.52 43.37 38.05
CA ARG A 195 29.82 42.98 39.45
C ARG A 195 30.62 41.67 39.52
N SER A 196 31.00 41.11 38.37
CA SER A 196 31.79 39.88 38.19
C SER A 196 33.31 40.06 38.29
N LYS A 197 33.82 41.24 38.66
CA LYS A 197 35.21 41.40 39.15
C LYS A 197 35.36 41.05 40.64
N SER A 198 34.52 40.15 41.19
CA SER A 198 34.88 39.47 42.43
C SER A 198 36.07 38.56 42.14
N ARG A 199 37.20 38.81 42.82
CA ARG A 199 38.43 38.00 42.72
C ARG A 199 38.08 36.50 42.78
N LYS A 200 38.56 35.75 41.79
CA LYS A 200 38.52 34.27 41.78
C LYS A 200 38.99 33.76 43.15
N ALA A 201 38.13 33.04 43.86
CA ALA A 201 38.54 32.33 45.07
C ALA A 201 39.55 31.25 44.66
N LEU A 202 40.83 31.51 44.93
CA LEU A 202 41.92 30.60 44.65
C LEU A 202 41.95 29.50 45.71
N LYS A 203 41.07 28.49 45.65
CA LYS A 203 41.34 27.17 46.28
C LYS A 203 40.81 26.00 45.43
N ARG A 204 41.78 25.21 44.97
CA ARG A 204 41.72 23.83 44.43
C ARG A 204 41.29 23.68 42.97
N LYS A 205 42.16 24.13 42.06
CA LYS A 205 42.49 23.33 40.87
C LYS A 205 43.51 22.28 41.32
N ARG A 206 43.07 21.05 41.60
CA ARG A 206 43.94 19.88 41.59
C ARG A 206 43.64 19.19 40.26
N GLU A 207 44.37 19.60 39.23
CA GLU A 207 44.50 18.78 38.03
C GLU A 207 45.47 17.64 38.39
N GLU A 208 45.19 16.47 37.82
CA GLU A 208 45.91 15.21 37.96
C GLU A 208 45.58 14.31 39.17
N SER A 209 44.58 13.47 38.96
CA SER A 209 44.69 12.00 38.91
C SER A 209 43.30 11.40 39.16
N MET A 210 42.97 10.37 38.37
CA MET A 210 41.69 9.69 38.30
C MET A 210 40.88 9.68 39.59
N ASP A 211 39.60 10.08 39.49
CA ASP A 211 38.62 9.98 40.57
C ASP A 211 38.63 8.58 41.21
N VAL A 212 39.33 8.50 42.33
CA VAL A 212 39.08 7.52 43.39
C VAL A 212 37.74 7.91 43.98
N ASP A 213 36.77 7.00 43.84
CA ASP A 213 35.45 7.04 44.45
C ASP A 213 35.49 7.65 45.86
N LYS A 214 35.03 8.89 45.99
CA LYS A 214 34.76 9.50 47.30
C LYS A 214 33.47 8.89 47.85
N PRO A 215 33.47 8.28 49.05
CA PRO A 215 32.25 7.74 49.63
C PRO A 215 31.31 8.89 50.02
N ARG A 216 30.20 8.99 49.29
CA ARG A 216 29.04 9.79 49.69
C ARG A 216 28.48 9.19 50.99
N SER A 217 28.34 10.04 52.01
CA SER A 217 27.48 9.92 53.20
C SER A 217 27.11 8.48 53.64
N ARG A 218 27.73 8.03 54.75
CA ARG A 218 27.47 6.75 55.41
C ARG A 218 26.01 6.64 55.88
N SER A 219 25.15 6.06 55.04
CA SER A 219 23.92 5.38 55.47
C SER A 219 24.27 3.95 55.93
N ARG A 220 23.60 3.44 56.96
CA ARG A 220 23.75 2.06 57.49
C ARG A 220 23.54 0.95 56.45
N SER A 221 23.03 1.27 55.26
CA SER A 221 22.86 0.35 54.14
C SER A 221 24.15 -0.08 53.43
N VAL A 222 25.32 0.48 53.80
CA VAL A 222 26.63 0.17 53.18
C VAL A 222 27.42 -0.92 53.93
N SER A 223 26.94 -1.41 55.08
CA SER A 223 27.64 -2.45 55.85
C SER A 223 27.52 -3.87 55.27
N LYS A 224 26.62 -4.08 54.29
CA LYS A 224 26.45 -5.36 53.60
C LYS A 224 26.97 -5.26 52.19
N ALA A 225 27.86 -6.18 51.82
CA ALA A 225 28.21 -6.38 50.41
C ALA A 225 26.93 -6.62 49.59
N PRO A 226 26.82 -6.04 48.39
CA PRO A 226 25.63 -6.22 47.57
C PRO A 226 25.44 -7.70 47.23
N ARG A 227 24.17 -8.12 47.15
CA ARG A 227 23.78 -9.55 47.09
C ARG A 227 24.32 -10.29 45.86
N ASP A 228 24.65 -9.57 44.79
CA ASP A 228 25.29 -10.10 43.58
C ASP A 228 26.80 -10.37 43.73
N GLN A 229 27.41 -9.87 44.80
CA GLN A 229 28.86 -9.97 45.07
C GLN A 229 29.18 -10.79 46.32
N SER A 230 28.26 -10.86 47.29
CA SER A 230 28.49 -11.53 48.59
C SER A 230 28.78 -13.03 48.50
N GLY A 231 28.45 -13.69 47.38
CA GLY A 231 28.68 -15.12 47.14
C GLY A 231 29.80 -15.43 46.14
N VAL A 232 30.59 -14.43 45.71
CA VAL A 232 31.60 -14.57 44.66
C VAL A 232 32.98 -14.25 45.20
N ARG A 233 33.92 -15.20 45.03
CA ARG A 233 35.27 -15.13 45.62
C ARG A 233 36.14 -13.97 45.10
N ASP A 234 36.23 -13.83 43.78
CA ASP A 234 37.12 -12.85 43.12
C ASP A 234 36.38 -11.99 42.08
N ALA A 235 36.92 -10.79 41.80
CA ALA A 235 36.42 -9.91 40.75
C ALA A 235 36.39 -10.56 39.35
N LYS A 236 37.34 -11.45 39.04
CA LYS A 236 37.36 -12.23 37.77
C LYS A 236 36.16 -13.16 37.68
N MET A 237 35.79 -13.81 38.78
CA MET A 237 34.63 -14.68 38.87
C MET A 237 33.33 -13.86 38.79
N ALA A 238 33.28 -12.68 39.42
CA ALA A 238 32.14 -11.77 39.34
C ALA A 238 31.88 -11.30 37.89
N ARG A 239 32.93 -10.97 37.15
CA ARG A 239 32.84 -10.66 35.71
C ARG A 239 32.32 -11.85 34.90
N LYS A 240 32.80 -13.07 35.19
CA LYS A 240 32.34 -14.30 34.51
C LYS A 240 30.86 -14.57 34.78
N VAL A 241 30.39 -14.44 36.02
CA VAL A 241 28.98 -14.61 36.40
C VAL A 241 28.09 -13.58 35.69
N LYS A 242 28.50 -12.31 35.62
CA LYS A 242 27.78 -11.28 34.86
C LYS A 242 27.68 -11.59 33.37
N THR A 243 28.71 -12.15 32.76
CA THR A 243 28.69 -12.59 31.36
C THR A 243 27.77 -13.78 31.15
N ILE A 244 27.77 -14.77 32.06
CA ILE A 244 26.85 -15.92 32.03
C ILE A 244 25.39 -15.45 32.15
N GLY A 245 25.10 -14.53 33.08
CA GLY A 245 23.76 -13.95 33.24
C GLY A 245 23.27 -13.25 31.98
N ARG A 246 24.13 -12.46 31.30
CA ARG A 246 23.79 -11.85 30.01
C ARG A 246 23.52 -12.88 28.92
N LYS A 247 24.34 -13.94 28.82
CA LYS A 247 24.13 -15.02 27.85
C LYS A 247 22.82 -15.78 28.09
N ALA A 248 22.45 -16.02 29.35
CA ALA A 248 21.19 -16.69 29.70
C ALA A 248 19.94 -15.88 29.30
N GLN A 249 20.04 -14.56 29.17
CA GLN A 249 18.93 -13.69 28.76
C GLN A 249 18.71 -13.62 27.24
N VAL A 250 19.71 -14.00 26.43
CA VAL A 250 19.64 -13.95 24.95
C VAL A 250 18.38 -14.58 24.34
N PRO A 251 17.94 -15.81 24.70
CA PRO A 251 16.74 -16.39 24.10
C PRO A 251 15.47 -15.57 24.39
N ARG A 252 15.31 -15.08 25.62
CA ARG A 252 14.17 -14.23 25.99
C ARG A 252 14.20 -12.85 25.31
N ASN A 253 15.40 -12.29 25.12
CA ASN A 253 15.58 -11.05 24.38
C ASN A 253 15.27 -11.23 22.89
N ARG A 254 15.62 -12.40 22.31
CA ARG A 254 15.26 -12.74 20.93
C ARG A 254 13.74 -12.84 20.73
N GLU A 255 13.02 -13.30 21.74
CA GLU A 255 11.55 -13.30 21.79
C GLU A 255 10.94 -11.93 22.20
N ALA A 256 11.76 -10.89 22.35
CA ALA A 256 11.37 -9.55 22.77
C ALA A 256 10.56 -9.49 24.09
N LYS A 257 10.84 -10.41 25.03
CA LYS A 257 10.21 -10.39 26.36
C LYS A 257 10.66 -9.18 27.16
N LYS A 258 9.73 -8.58 27.93
CA LYS A 258 10.02 -7.39 28.75
C LYS A 258 10.98 -7.68 29.92
N GLY A 259 11.13 -8.95 30.29
CA GLY A 259 12.00 -9.42 31.37
C GLY A 259 11.69 -10.86 31.74
N GLU A 260 12.23 -11.32 32.87
CA GLU A 260 11.97 -12.70 33.35
C GLU A 260 10.57 -12.92 33.93
N GLY A 261 9.90 -11.84 34.34
CA GLY A 261 8.51 -11.88 34.78
C GLY A 261 7.50 -11.97 33.63
N ASP A 262 7.93 -11.74 32.38
CA ASP A 262 7.06 -11.73 31.21
C ASP A 262 6.91 -13.14 30.64
N ARG A 263 5.93 -13.87 31.19
CA ARG A 263 5.56 -15.24 30.79
C ARG A 263 4.16 -15.30 30.17
N VAL A 264 3.70 -14.20 29.57
CA VAL A 264 2.37 -14.12 28.97
C VAL A 264 2.31 -14.93 27.68
N ILE A 265 1.31 -15.80 27.58
CA ILE A 265 0.97 -16.55 26.37
C ILE A 265 -0.16 -15.79 25.67
N LEU A 266 0.12 -15.28 24.47
CA LEU A 266 -0.88 -14.56 23.68
C LEU A 266 -1.83 -15.54 22.98
N ASN A 267 -3.09 -15.14 22.85
CA ASN A 267 -4.06 -15.91 22.07
C ASN A 267 -3.90 -15.60 20.58
N MET A 268 -3.09 -16.40 19.89
CA MET A 268 -2.81 -16.21 18.46
C MET A 268 -4.03 -16.47 17.56
N LYS A 269 -4.99 -17.29 18.02
CA LYS A 269 -6.20 -17.65 17.27
C LYS A 269 -7.45 -17.44 18.13
N PRO A 270 -7.84 -16.18 18.37
CA PRO A 270 -9.01 -15.90 19.19
C PRO A 270 -10.28 -16.41 18.52
N LYS A 271 -11.06 -17.20 19.26
CA LYS A 271 -12.27 -17.88 18.76
C LYS A 271 -13.26 -16.94 18.08
N HIS A 272 -13.44 -15.72 18.58
CA HIS A 272 -14.39 -14.75 18.03
C HIS A 272 -14.02 -14.22 16.63
N LEU A 273 -12.76 -14.40 16.19
CA LEU A 273 -12.34 -14.08 14.82
C LEU A 273 -12.49 -15.28 13.87
N PHE A 274 -12.28 -16.50 14.38
CA PHE A 274 -12.16 -17.71 13.57
C PHE A 274 -13.38 -18.63 13.61
N ALA A 275 -14.34 -18.38 14.49
CA ALA A 275 -15.53 -19.22 14.65
C ALA A 275 -16.81 -18.40 14.47
N GLY A 276 -17.75 -18.94 13.69
CA GLY A 276 -19.03 -18.31 13.37
C GLY A 276 -19.07 -17.70 11.96
N LYS A 277 -20.28 -17.41 11.48
CA LYS A 277 -20.53 -16.71 10.22
C LYS A 277 -21.49 -15.54 10.48
N ARG A 278 -21.28 -14.41 9.81
CA ARG A 278 -22.18 -13.24 9.91
C ARG A 278 -23.56 -13.60 9.35
N LYS A 279 -24.60 -13.40 10.16
CA LYS A 279 -26.01 -13.61 9.76
C LYS A 279 -26.67 -12.27 9.38
N GLY A 280 -27.86 -12.32 8.78
CA GLY A 280 -28.63 -11.14 8.34
C GLY A 280 -29.29 -10.34 9.48
N GLY A 281 -28.55 -10.01 10.53
CA GLY A 281 -29.04 -9.29 11.70
C GLY A 281 -27.93 -8.55 12.44
N LYS A 282 -27.96 -8.56 13.78
CA LYS A 282 -26.92 -7.94 14.62
C LYS A 282 -25.55 -8.57 14.35
N THR A 283 -24.53 -7.74 14.37
CA THR A 283 -23.12 -8.13 14.17
C THR A 283 -22.34 -8.01 15.48
N ASP A 284 -21.34 -8.89 15.66
CA ASP A 284 -20.57 -9.00 16.91
C ASP A 284 -19.55 -7.87 17.12
N ARG A 285 -19.22 -7.12 16.06
CA ARG A 285 -18.30 -5.98 16.10
C ARG A 285 -18.91 -4.79 15.37
N ARG A 286 -18.62 -3.59 15.88
CA ARG A 286 -19.10 -2.32 15.32
C ARG A 286 -18.49 -2.04 13.96
#